data_AF-A0A235BTX8-F1
#
_entry.id   AF-A0A235BTX8-F1
#
_cell.length_a   1.000
_cell.length_b   1.000
_cell.length_c   1.000
_cell.angle_alpha   90.00
_cell.angle_beta   90.00
_cell.angle_gamma   90.00
#
_symmetry.space_group_name_H-M   'P 1'
#
loop_
_entity.id
_entity.type
_entity.pdbx_description
1 polymer ?
#
loop_
_entity_poly.entity_id
_entity_poly.type
_entity_poly.pdbx_seq_one_letter_code
_entity_poly.pdbx_strand_id
1 'polypeptide(L)'
;MMMRYSIHTSPLGKIFVLATKCGICRLGWNVDEFLKNPGANFQRVKEVFPGFGTSLSSYFNGYKEDFNFPLDLSPFPAFTRDVLFKVKEIPYGETSTYSEIATLVGRPNARRAVGNAAGRNPIPIVIPCHRVVAEGGIGGYAKGVGTKLWLLLLERTGVFYELTSIIERLRQECPWDSVQTHQSLIPYIREECGEVINAIENENGLKEELGDLFLQVLMQSEIAEDFNILDVCEVLINKLKTRHPHIFGTRTANTPEDVRIIWEEVKRKKT
;
A
#
# COMPACT_ATOMS: atom_id res chain seq x y z
N MET A 1 16.49 30.36 -15.56
CA MET A 1 15.84 30.36 -14.23
C MET A 1 16.57 29.37 -13.37
N MET A 2 17.02 29.76 -12.16
CA MET A 2 17.77 28.86 -11.27
C MET A 2 16.83 27.77 -10.73
N MET A 3 17.21 26.51 -10.90
CA MET A 3 16.52 25.32 -10.39
C MET A 3 17.25 24.77 -9.19
N ARG A 4 16.52 24.41 -8.14
CA ARG A 4 17.09 23.79 -6.95
C ARG A 4 16.93 22.28 -7.03
N TYR A 5 17.93 21.53 -6.56
CA TYR A 5 17.84 20.08 -6.48
C TYR A 5 18.39 19.52 -5.17
N SER A 6 17.81 18.42 -4.72
CA SER A 6 18.30 17.61 -3.60
C SER A 6 18.33 16.14 -4.00
N ILE A 7 19.13 15.34 -3.29
CA ILE A 7 19.29 13.90 -3.53
C ILE A 7 18.94 13.17 -2.23
N HIS A 8 18.13 12.12 -2.34
CA HIS A 8 17.64 11.30 -1.25
C HIS A 8 17.95 9.83 -1.54
N THR A 9 18.13 9.02 -0.49
CA THR A 9 18.25 7.56 -0.61
C THR A 9 16.88 6.91 -0.50
N SER A 10 16.65 5.82 -1.24
CA SER A 10 15.43 5.02 -1.15
C SER A 10 15.72 3.54 -1.41
N PRO A 11 14.79 2.63 -1.08
CA PRO A 11 14.87 1.22 -1.46
C PRO A 11 14.95 0.99 -2.99
N LEU A 12 14.50 1.96 -3.78
CA LEU A 12 14.58 1.94 -5.25
C LEU A 12 15.88 2.56 -5.80
N GLY A 13 16.85 2.86 -4.93
CA GLY A 13 18.09 3.56 -5.25
C GLY A 13 18.05 5.05 -4.91
N LYS A 14 19.08 5.80 -5.32
CA LYS A 14 19.13 7.25 -5.08
C LYS A 14 18.08 7.96 -5.95
N ILE A 15 17.39 8.92 -5.37
CA ILE A 15 16.38 9.75 -6.03
C ILE A 15 16.86 11.20 -6.03
N PHE A 16 16.77 11.89 -7.16
CA PHE A 16 16.88 13.34 -7.22
C PHE A 16 15.49 13.98 -7.34
N VAL A 17 15.36 15.18 -6.77
CA VAL A 17 14.16 16.00 -6.85
C VAL A 17 14.57 17.37 -7.34
N LEU A 18 13.84 17.91 -8.33
CA LEU A 18 14.03 19.24 -8.87
C LEU A 18 12.84 20.12 -8.51
N ALA A 19 13.14 21.37 -8.17
CA ALA A 19 12.13 22.40 -7.97
C ALA A 19 12.48 23.68 -8.73
N THR A 20 11.46 24.27 -9.33
CA THR A 20 11.48 25.66 -9.78
C THR A 20 11.10 26.58 -8.60
N LYS A 21 10.92 27.87 -8.88
CA LYS A 21 10.32 28.79 -7.89
C LYS A 21 8.84 28.49 -7.61
N CYS A 22 8.16 27.77 -8.50
CA CYS A 22 6.71 27.48 -8.41
C CYS A 22 6.40 26.18 -7.67
N GLY A 23 7.34 25.22 -7.65
CA GLY A 23 7.11 23.91 -7.06
C GLY A 23 8.08 22.84 -7.51
N ILE A 24 7.89 21.62 -7.02
CA ILE A 24 8.56 20.41 -7.49
C ILE A 24 8.16 20.20 -8.94
N CYS A 25 9.12 20.05 -9.84
CA CYS A 25 8.90 19.88 -11.27
C CYS A 25 9.40 18.54 -11.80
N ARG A 26 10.26 17.83 -11.06
CA ARG A 26 10.77 16.50 -11.46
C ARG A 26 11.22 15.66 -10.27
N LEU A 27 11.00 14.35 -10.36
CA LEU A 27 11.58 13.32 -9.50
C LEU A 27 12.12 12.18 -10.38
N GLY A 28 13.33 11.68 -10.10
CA GLY A 28 13.92 10.57 -10.86
C GLY A 28 15.05 9.82 -10.15
N TRP A 29 15.39 8.64 -10.67
CA TRP A 29 16.36 7.71 -10.06
C TRP A 29 17.77 7.73 -10.70
N ASN A 30 17.91 8.24 -11.92
CA ASN A 30 19.19 8.28 -12.64
C ASN A 30 20.07 9.45 -12.16
N VAL A 31 20.43 9.44 -10.88
CA VAL A 31 21.19 10.54 -10.24
C VAL A 31 22.53 10.77 -10.92
N ASP A 32 23.28 9.71 -11.23
CA ASP A 32 24.61 9.84 -11.84
C ASP A 32 24.54 10.43 -13.26
N GLU A 33 23.52 10.05 -14.04
CA GLU A 33 23.26 10.62 -15.37
C GLU A 33 22.88 12.10 -15.25
N PHE A 34 21.99 12.44 -14.31
CA PHE A 34 21.60 13.81 -14.03
C PHE A 34 22.80 14.68 -13.60
N LEU A 35 23.69 14.16 -12.75
CA LEU A 35 24.86 14.88 -12.24
C LEU A 35 25.97 15.07 -13.28
N LYS A 36 26.01 14.25 -14.34
CA LYS A 36 26.98 14.44 -15.45
C LYS A 36 26.71 15.69 -16.26
N ASN A 37 25.45 16.12 -16.35
CA ASN A 37 25.09 17.32 -17.11
C ASN A 37 23.89 18.04 -16.48
N PRO A 38 24.04 18.60 -15.26
CA PRO A 38 22.96 19.35 -14.65
C PRO A 38 22.69 20.62 -15.47
N GLY A 39 23.72 21.25 -16.06
CA GLY A 39 23.61 22.52 -16.76
C GLY A 39 23.82 23.72 -15.82
N ALA A 40 24.11 24.90 -16.37
CA ALA A 40 24.58 26.08 -15.63
C ALA A 40 23.56 26.70 -14.64
N ASN A 41 22.31 26.26 -14.65
CA ASN A 41 21.21 26.87 -13.88
C ASN A 41 20.75 26.01 -12.69
N PHE A 42 21.56 25.08 -12.20
CA PHE A 42 21.18 24.17 -11.11
C PHE A 42 21.97 24.44 -9.84
N GLN A 43 21.24 24.55 -8.73
CA GLN A 43 21.80 24.73 -7.39
C GLN A 43 21.46 23.51 -6.53
N ARG A 44 22.50 22.83 -6.02
CA ARG A 44 22.31 21.77 -5.03
C ARG A 44 21.94 22.39 -3.68
N VAL A 45 20.91 21.84 -3.07
CA VAL A 45 20.47 22.18 -1.71
C VAL A 45 20.33 20.91 -0.87
N LYS A 46 20.33 21.05 0.46
CA LYS A 46 20.05 19.91 1.36
C LYS A 46 18.67 19.34 1.08
N GLU A 47 17.69 20.21 0.90
CA GLU A 47 16.30 19.85 0.64
C GLU A 47 15.63 20.91 -0.24
N VAL A 48 14.88 20.49 -1.26
CA VAL A 48 14.15 21.43 -2.12
C VAL A 48 12.97 22.09 -1.41
N PHE A 49 12.31 21.35 -0.51
CA PHE A 49 11.25 21.79 0.39
C PHE A 49 11.47 21.13 1.75
N PRO A 50 11.35 21.86 2.88
CA PRO A 50 11.46 21.28 4.20
C PRO A 50 10.50 20.10 4.39
N GLY A 51 11.02 18.99 4.93
CA GLY A 51 10.22 17.80 5.26
C GLY A 51 9.95 16.84 4.10
N PHE A 52 10.35 17.17 2.87
CA PHE A 52 10.21 16.28 1.72
C PHE A 52 10.95 14.95 1.89
N GLY A 53 12.18 14.98 2.42
CA GLY A 53 12.98 13.80 2.73
C GLY A 53 12.32 12.96 3.83
N THR A 54 11.72 13.60 4.83
CA THR A 54 10.95 12.92 5.88
C THR A 54 9.73 12.21 5.29
N SER A 55 8.93 12.89 4.47
CA SER A 55 7.79 12.26 3.77
C SER A 55 8.21 11.13 2.85
N LEU A 56 9.33 11.26 2.12
CA LEU A 56 9.84 10.14 1.32
C LEU A 56 10.22 8.94 2.19
N SER A 57 10.92 9.19 3.30
CA SER A 57 11.32 8.14 4.23
C SER A 57 10.11 7.43 4.82
N SER A 58 9.13 8.20 5.30
CA SER A 58 7.83 7.71 5.80
C SER A 58 7.13 6.83 4.76
N TYR A 59 6.96 7.32 3.53
CA TYR A 59 6.33 6.58 2.44
C TYR A 59 7.03 5.24 2.16
N PHE A 60 8.36 5.23 2.05
CA PHE A 60 9.11 4.00 1.76
C PHE A 60 9.13 3.01 2.92
N ASN A 61 8.78 3.44 4.13
CA ASN A 61 8.56 2.56 5.28
C ASN A 61 7.10 2.05 5.37
N GLY A 62 6.26 2.36 4.38
CA GLY A 62 4.89 1.83 4.28
C GLY A 62 3.81 2.72 4.91
N TYR A 63 4.18 3.86 5.49
CA TYR A 63 3.23 4.81 6.05
C TYR A 63 2.52 5.61 4.95
N LYS A 64 1.24 5.94 5.21
CA LYS A 64 0.45 6.79 4.31
C LYS A 64 1.03 8.20 4.25
N GLU A 65 1.30 8.69 3.04
CA GLU A 65 1.82 10.04 2.77
C GLU A 65 1.07 10.72 1.63
N ASP A 66 0.61 11.95 1.87
CA ASP A 66 -0.17 12.74 0.89
C ASP A 66 0.71 13.63 -0.02
N PHE A 67 1.99 13.79 0.33
CA PHE A 67 2.97 14.64 -0.37
C PHE A 67 2.40 16.02 -0.73
N ASN A 68 1.98 16.78 0.28
CA ASN A 68 1.39 18.11 0.16
C ASN A 68 2.45 19.20 -0.10
N PHE A 69 3.13 19.10 -1.24
CA PHE A 69 4.13 20.05 -1.70
C PHE A 69 3.64 20.78 -2.96
N PRO A 70 4.03 22.06 -3.18
CA PRO A 70 3.73 22.76 -4.41
C PRO A 70 4.32 22.03 -5.62
N LEU A 71 3.54 21.89 -6.70
CA LEU A 71 3.95 21.21 -7.93
C LEU A 71 3.99 22.21 -9.09
N ASP A 72 5.04 22.13 -9.91
CA ASP A 72 5.15 22.89 -11.15
C ASP A 72 5.02 21.96 -12.35
N LEU A 73 3.79 21.86 -12.84
CA LEU A 73 3.44 21.14 -14.07
C LEU A 73 3.27 22.09 -15.26
N SER A 74 3.63 23.37 -15.14
CA SER A 74 3.41 24.39 -16.18
C SER A 74 3.97 24.04 -17.57
N PRO A 75 5.08 23.28 -17.72
CA PRO A 75 5.57 22.88 -19.05
C PRO A 75 4.70 21.86 -19.78
N PHE A 76 3.74 21.21 -19.09
CA PHE A 76 2.89 20.18 -19.68
C PHE A 76 1.62 20.77 -20.29
N PRO A 77 1.11 20.18 -21.40
CA PRO A 77 -0.16 20.57 -22.00
C PRO A 77 -1.32 20.47 -21.00
N ALA A 78 -2.35 21.30 -21.18
CA ALA A 78 -3.50 21.38 -20.26
C ALA A 78 -4.10 20.00 -19.93
N PHE A 79 -4.41 19.20 -20.96
CA PHE A 79 -4.94 17.85 -20.76
C PHE A 79 -4.02 16.94 -19.92
N THR A 80 -2.69 17.02 -20.12
CA THR A 80 -1.75 16.24 -19.31
C THR A 80 -1.75 16.70 -17.86
N ARG A 81 -1.83 18.01 -17.61
CA ARG A 81 -1.94 18.55 -16.24
C ARG A 81 -3.22 18.06 -15.56
N ASP A 82 -4.35 18.13 -16.25
CA ASP A 82 -5.65 17.68 -15.72
C ASP A 82 -5.61 16.19 -15.35
N VAL A 83 -5.05 15.35 -16.22
CA VAL A 83 -4.84 13.93 -15.93
C VAL A 83 -3.93 13.74 -14.73
N LEU A 84 -2.77 14.41 -14.66
CA LEU A 84 -1.83 14.26 -13.56
C LEU A 84 -2.42 14.72 -12.21
N PHE A 85 -3.26 15.77 -12.20
CA PHE A 85 -3.98 16.18 -11.01
C PHE A 85 -5.02 15.14 -10.58
N LYS A 86 -5.80 14.58 -11.52
CA LYS A 86 -6.72 13.47 -11.19
C LYS A 86 -6.01 12.20 -10.72
N VAL A 87 -4.83 11.93 -11.24
CA VAL A 87 -3.99 10.82 -10.74
C VAL A 87 -3.48 11.11 -9.32
N LYS A 88 -3.16 12.37 -8.97
CA LYS A 88 -2.77 12.76 -7.60
C LYS A 88 -3.91 12.56 -6.58
N GLU A 89 -5.16 12.64 -7.03
CA GLU A 89 -6.34 12.43 -6.17
C GLU A 89 -6.58 10.95 -5.80
N ILE A 90 -5.92 9.99 -6.46
CA ILE A 90 -6.10 8.56 -6.15
C ILE A 90 -5.53 8.27 -4.75
N PRO A 91 -6.33 7.76 -3.78
CA PRO A 91 -5.87 7.52 -2.41
C PRO A 91 -4.72 6.51 -2.29
N TYR A 92 -3.97 6.60 -1.20
CA TYR A 92 -2.93 5.61 -0.86
C TYR A 92 -3.54 4.21 -0.72
N GLY A 93 -2.91 3.20 -1.33
CA GLY A 93 -3.39 1.81 -1.30
C GLY A 93 -4.50 1.50 -2.31
N GLU A 94 -5.12 2.53 -2.90
CA GLU A 94 -6.16 2.40 -3.91
C GLU A 94 -5.62 2.47 -5.34
N THR A 95 -6.43 2.02 -6.29
CA THR A 95 -6.11 2.04 -7.72
C THR A 95 -7.29 2.57 -8.51
N SER A 96 -7.02 3.24 -9.63
CA SER A 96 -8.03 3.63 -10.61
C SER A 96 -7.66 3.15 -12.01
N THR A 97 -8.64 2.92 -12.86
CA THR A 97 -8.40 2.50 -14.24
C THR A 97 -8.15 3.70 -15.16
N TYR A 98 -7.47 3.48 -16.30
CA TYR A 98 -7.31 4.52 -17.33
C TYR A 98 -8.66 5.10 -17.82
N SER A 99 -9.71 4.28 -17.82
CA SER A 99 -11.06 4.67 -18.26
C SER A 99 -11.80 5.51 -17.21
N GLU A 100 -11.64 5.19 -15.93
CA GLU A 100 -12.14 6.02 -14.83
C GLU A 100 -11.50 7.41 -14.85
N ILE A 101 -10.17 7.47 -14.95
CA ILE A 101 -9.46 8.76 -15.06
C ILE A 101 -9.91 9.53 -16.30
N ALA A 102 -10.09 8.85 -17.45
CA ALA A 102 -10.60 9.47 -18.67
C ALA A 102 -12.00 10.09 -18.47
N THR A 103 -12.86 9.43 -17.70
CA THR A 103 -14.18 9.92 -17.33
C THR A 103 -14.09 11.12 -16.39
N LEU A 104 -13.23 11.06 -15.37
CA LEU A 104 -13.03 12.14 -14.39
C LEU A 104 -12.47 13.43 -15.02
N VAL A 105 -11.70 13.34 -16.10
CA VAL A 105 -11.23 14.51 -16.87
C VAL A 105 -12.20 14.94 -17.98
N GLY A 106 -13.43 14.40 -18.00
CA GLY A 106 -14.48 14.77 -18.95
C GLY A 106 -14.23 14.28 -20.38
N ARG A 107 -13.37 13.26 -20.57
CA ARG A 107 -13.06 12.69 -21.90
C ARG A 107 -13.11 11.15 -21.86
N PRO A 108 -14.30 10.52 -21.71
CA PRO A 108 -14.43 9.07 -21.51
C PRO A 108 -13.71 8.19 -22.55
N ASN A 109 -13.64 8.65 -23.81
CA ASN A 109 -12.99 7.92 -24.90
C ASN A 109 -11.44 8.07 -24.94
N ALA A 110 -10.84 8.83 -24.01
CA ALA A 110 -9.43 9.22 -24.05
C ALA A 110 -8.49 8.27 -23.29
N ARG A 111 -8.87 7.02 -23.03
CA ARG A 111 -8.07 6.05 -22.21
C ARG A 111 -6.60 5.95 -22.63
N ARG A 112 -6.31 5.92 -23.94
CA ARG A 112 -4.93 5.85 -24.47
C ARG A 112 -4.17 7.15 -24.23
N ALA A 113 -4.83 8.29 -24.37
CA ALA A 113 -4.23 9.60 -24.10
C ALA A 113 -3.94 9.79 -22.61
N VAL A 114 -4.82 9.28 -21.73
CA VAL A 114 -4.57 9.20 -20.29
C VAL A 114 -3.34 8.35 -19.99
N GLY A 115 -3.23 7.16 -20.60
CA GLY A 115 -2.04 6.32 -20.45
C GLY A 115 -0.74 7.03 -20.85
N ASN A 116 -0.75 7.75 -21.98
CA ASN A 116 0.38 8.55 -22.43
C ASN A 116 0.70 9.72 -21.47
N ALA A 117 -0.32 10.39 -20.93
CA ALA A 117 -0.15 11.46 -19.95
C ALA A 117 0.45 10.93 -18.63
N ALA A 118 -0.09 9.84 -18.09
CA ALA A 118 0.42 9.18 -16.88
C ALA A 118 1.85 8.66 -17.06
N GLY A 119 2.20 8.13 -18.24
CA GLY A 119 3.55 7.71 -18.58
C GLY A 119 4.56 8.86 -18.68
N ARG A 120 4.09 10.09 -18.93
CA ARG A 120 4.89 11.32 -18.94
C ARG A 120 4.97 12.01 -17.58
N ASN A 121 4.48 11.38 -16.52
CA ASN A 121 4.53 11.94 -15.17
C ASN A 121 5.98 12.32 -14.79
N PRO A 122 6.26 13.60 -14.57
CA PRO A 122 7.60 14.06 -14.22
C PRO A 122 7.96 13.80 -12.75
N ILE A 123 6.97 13.60 -11.87
CA ILE A 123 7.14 13.52 -10.42
C ILE A 123 6.46 12.24 -9.88
N PRO A 124 6.95 11.05 -10.26
CA PRO A 124 6.42 9.78 -9.74
C PRO A 124 6.53 9.70 -8.21
N ILE A 125 5.75 8.80 -7.60
CA ILE A 125 5.50 8.71 -6.14
C ILE A 125 4.60 9.86 -5.65
N VAL A 126 5.02 11.12 -5.83
CA VAL A 126 4.23 12.30 -5.42
C VAL A 126 2.94 12.44 -6.25
N ILE A 127 3.06 12.24 -7.57
CA ILE A 127 1.93 11.94 -8.44
C ILE A 127 1.96 10.43 -8.65
N PRO A 128 1.01 9.66 -8.09
CA PRO A 128 1.12 8.22 -7.96
C PRO A 128 0.65 7.51 -9.23
N CYS A 129 1.32 7.73 -10.36
CA CYS A 129 0.93 7.10 -11.63
C CYS A 129 1.07 5.57 -11.64
N HIS A 130 1.74 4.98 -10.64
CA HIS A 130 1.73 3.54 -10.38
C HIS A 130 0.36 3.02 -9.89
N ARG A 131 -0.52 3.89 -9.37
CA ARG A 131 -1.90 3.54 -8.98
C ARG A 131 -2.88 3.48 -10.16
N VAL A 132 -2.49 3.94 -11.34
CA VAL A 132 -3.33 3.85 -12.55
C VAL A 132 -3.10 2.52 -13.25
N VAL A 133 -4.12 1.67 -13.33
CA VAL A 133 -4.03 0.28 -13.84
C VAL A 133 -4.87 0.07 -15.09
N ALA A 134 -4.61 -1.03 -15.80
CA ALA A 134 -5.44 -1.44 -16.93
C ALA A 134 -6.69 -2.19 -16.43
N GLU A 135 -7.77 -2.12 -17.20
CA GLU A 135 -8.92 -3.00 -16.99
C GLU A 135 -8.44 -4.45 -17.16
N GLY A 136 -8.43 -5.21 -16.07
CA GLY A 136 -7.98 -6.60 -16.05
C GLY A 136 -6.48 -6.84 -15.85
N GLY A 137 -5.68 -5.82 -15.48
CA GLY A 137 -4.27 -6.07 -15.15
C GLY A 137 -3.45 -4.84 -14.78
N ILE A 138 -2.15 -5.07 -14.57
CA ILE A 138 -1.23 -4.04 -14.06
C ILE A 138 -1.02 -2.88 -15.05
N GLY A 139 -1.09 -3.12 -16.36
CA GLY A 139 -0.77 -2.12 -17.38
C GLY A 139 0.72 -1.73 -17.42
N GLY A 140 1.04 -0.67 -18.16
CA GLY A 140 2.42 -0.18 -18.30
C GLY A 140 2.89 0.69 -17.12
N TYR A 141 4.21 0.83 -17.00
CA TYR A 141 4.84 1.82 -16.12
C TYR A 141 6.15 2.33 -16.71
N ALA A 142 6.32 3.64 -16.76
CA ALA A 142 7.51 4.27 -17.35
C ALA A 142 8.81 3.94 -16.59
N LYS A 143 8.72 3.51 -15.32
CA LYS A 143 9.87 3.06 -14.52
C LYS A 143 10.00 1.54 -14.41
N GLY A 144 9.22 0.79 -15.20
CA GLY A 144 9.24 -0.67 -15.23
C GLY A 144 8.15 -1.30 -14.36
N VAL A 145 7.54 -2.38 -14.86
CA VAL A 145 6.41 -3.05 -14.21
C VAL A 145 6.78 -3.58 -12.81
N GLY A 146 8.03 -4.04 -12.61
CA GLY A 146 8.52 -4.48 -11.30
C GLY A 146 8.43 -3.38 -10.24
N THR A 147 8.87 -2.15 -10.56
CA THR A 147 8.75 -1.00 -9.65
C THR A 147 7.30 -0.65 -9.35
N LYS A 148 6.41 -0.73 -10.36
CA LYS A 148 4.98 -0.48 -10.16
C LYS A 148 4.36 -1.48 -9.18
N LEU A 149 4.64 -2.76 -9.37
CA LEU A 149 4.18 -3.82 -8.48
C LEU A 149 4.72 -3.63 -7.07
N TRP A 150 6.02 -3.32 -6.93
CA TRP A 150 6.62 -3.08 -5.63
C TRP A 150 5.99 -1.90 -4.90
N LEU A 151 5.73 -0.77 -5.59
CA LEU A 151 5.05 0.38 -5.00
C LEU A 151 3.59 0.07 -4.62
N LEU A 152 2.85 -0.65 -5.47
CA LEU A 152 1.49 -1.07 -5.13
C LEU A 152 1.46 -2.05 -3.95
N LEU A 153 2.43 -2.95 -3.87
CA LEU A 153 2.58 -3.85 -2.73
C LEU A 153 2.91 -3.05 -1.49
N LEU A 154 3.94 -2.20 -1.51
CA LEU A 154 4.28 -1.28 -0.42
C LEU A 154 3.04 -0.54 0.12
N GLU A 155 2.19 -0.02 -0.77
CA GLU A 155 1.00 0.72 -0.36
C GLU A 155 -0.16 -0.15 0.13
N ARG A 156 -0.28 -1.39 -0.36
CA ARG A 156 -1.34 -2.33 0.03
C ARG A 156 -1.01 -3.17 1.25
N THR A 157 0.26 -3.50 1.43
CA THR A 157 0.77 -4.20 2.61
C THR A 157 1.26 -3.21 3.67
N GLY A 158 1.46 -1.95 3.32
CA GLY A 158 1.96 -0.91 4.22
C GLY A 158 1.12 -0.74 5.47
N VAL A 159 -0.21 -0.79 5.35
CA VAL A 159 -1.12 -0.74 6.51
C VAL A 159 -0.91 -1.93 7.45
N PHE A 160 -0.73 -3.13 6.89
CA PHE A 160 -0.47 -4.32 7.69
C PHE A 160 0.91 -4.26 8.36
N TYR A 161 1.93 -3.79 7.64
CA TYR A 161 3.27 -3.59 8.20
C TYR A 161 3.30 -2.50 9.28
N GLU A 162 2.62 -1.38 9.05
CA GLU A 162 2.43 -0.31 10.03
C GLU A 162 1.78 -0.87 11.29
N LEU A 163 0.67 -1.60 11.14
CA LEU A 163 0.00 -2.27 12.25
C LEU A 163 0.96 -3.20 13.02
N THR A 164 1.68 -4.10 12.34
CA THR A 164 2.63 -4.99 13.01
C THR A 164 3.78 -4.23 13.71
N SER A 165 4.28 -3.15 13.10
CA SER A 165 5.35 -2.32 13.68
C SER A 165 4.89 -1.54 14.92
N ILE A 166 3.61 -1.12 14.95
CA ILE A 166 3.00 -0.49 16.12
C ILE A 166 2.96 -1.51 17.26
N ILE A 167 2.52 -2.74 17.00
CA ILE A 167 2.46 -3.80 18.02
C ILE A 167 3.86 -4.12 18.56
N GLU A 168 4.86 -4.32 17.68
CA GLU A 168 6.26 -4.53 18.07
C GLU A 168 6.74 -3.39 18.98
N ARG A 169 6.48 -2.14 18.58
CA ARG A 169 6.89 -0.96 19.36
C ARG A 169 6.17 -0.86 20.70
N LEU A 170 4.87 -1.16 20.76
CA LEU A 170 4.11 -1.20 22.01
C LEU A 170 4.69 -2.27 22.95
N ARG A 171 5.02 -3.45 22.43
CA ARG A 171 5.67 -4.52 23.18
C ARG A 171 7.04 -4.15 23.74
N GLN A 172 7.73 -3.19 23.13
CA GLN A 172 9.02 -2.68 23.60
C GLN A 172 8.88 -1.49 24.57
N GLU A 173 7.97 -0.55 24.28
CA GLU A 173 7.94 0.77 24.92
C GLU A 173 6.78 0.93 25.93
N CYS A 174 5.66 0.22 25.78
CA CYS A 174 4.48 0.40 26.64
C CYS A 174 4.56 -0.48 27.90
N PRO A 175 4.39 0.08 29.12
CA PRO A 175 4.45 -0.69 30.36
C PRO A 175 3.39 -1.79 30.48
N TRP A 176 2.21 -1.59 29.89
CA TRP A 176 1.15 -2.59 29.92
C TRP A 176 1.36 -3.66 28.85
N ASP A 177 1.63 -3.25 27.60
CA ASP A 177 1.79 -4.20 26.51
C ASP A 177 3.01 -5.08 26.72
N SER A 178 4.15 -4.54 27.16
CA SER A 178 5.41 -5.29 27.32
C SER A 178 5.36 -6.47 28.30
N VAL A 179 4.47 -6.43 29.30
CA VAL A 179 4.37 -7.49 30.32
C VAL A 179 3.36 -8.59 29.97
N GLN A 180 2.61 -8.44 28.87
CA GLN A 180 1.61 -9.45 28.51
C GLN A 180 2.26 -10.77 28.09
N THR A 181 1.56 -11.86 28.36
CA THR A 181 1.90 -13.23 27.99
C THR A 181 0.70 -13.87 27.28
N HIS A 182 0.90 -15.03 26.64
CA HIS A 182 -0.20 -15.78 26.04
C HIS A 182 -1.36 -16.01 27.03
N GLN A 183 -1.05 -16.30 28.29
CA GLN A 183 -2.03 -16.56 29.34
C GLN A 183 -2.72 -15.30 29.85
N SER A 184 -2.00 -14.18 30.00
CA SER A 184 -2.60 -12.93 30.52
C SER A 184 -3.61 -12.32 29.54
N LEU A 185 -3.50 -12.64 28.25
CA LEU A 185 -4.41 -12.16 27.20
C LEU A 185 -5.69 -12.99 27.02
N ILE A 186 -5.82 -14.15 27.70
CA ILE A 186 -7.02 -15.01 27.57
C ILE A 186 -8.33 -14.29 27.90
N PRO A 187 -8.44 -13.46 28.97
CA PRO A 187 -9.67 -12.74 29.27
C PRO A 187 -10.11 -11.81 28.13
N TYR A 188 -9.16 -11.06 27.56
CA TYR A 188 -9.42 -10.13 26.45
C TYR A 188 -9.91 -10.90 25.21
N ILE A 189 -9.27 -12.02 24.83
CA ILE A 189 -9.76 -12.85 23.71
C ILE A 189 -11.23 -13.25 23.89
N ARG A 190 -11.64 -13.61 25.11
CA ARG A 190 -13.03 -14.01 25.40
C ARG A 190 -13.98 -12.81 25.32
N GLU A 191 -13.56 -11.67 25.84
CA GLU A 191 -14.30 -10.41 25.79
C GLU A 191 -14.53 -9.99 24.34
N GLU A 192 -13.47 -9.84 23.54
CA GLU A 192 -13.57 -9.43 22.13
C GLU A 192 -14.41 -10.39 21.29
N CYS A 193 -14.34 -11.70 21.57
CA CYS A 193 -15.23 -12.66 20.90
C CYS A 193 -16.70 -12.42 21.24
N GLY A 194 -17.00 -12.06 22.49
CA GLY A 194 -18.34 -11.70 22.93
C GLY A 194 -18.83 -10.40 22.30
N GLU A 195 -17.96 -9.39 22.21
CA GLU A 195 -18.30 -8.09 21.61
C GLU A 195 -18.55 -8.21 20.10
N VAL A 196 -17.74 -9.01 19.37
CA VAL A 196 -18.02 -9.34 17.97
C VAL A 196 -19.39 -10.02 17.80
N ILE A 197 -19.73 -10.99 18.67
CA ILE A 197 -21.05 -11.64 18.61
C ILE A 197 -22.16 -10.62 18.83
N ASN A 198 -22.03 -9.78 19.85
CA ASN A 198 -23.00 -8.74 20.17
C ASN A 198 -23.15 -7.72 19.02
N ALA A 199 -22.06 -7.33 18.37
CA ALA A 199 -22.09 -6.44 17.21
C ALA A 199 -22.80 -7.05 16.00
N ILE A 200 -22.66 -8.36 15.77
CA ILE A 200 -23.39 -9.09 14.73
C ILE A 200 -24.88 -9.12 15.06
N GLU A 201 -25.24 -9.48 16.30
CA GLU A 201 -26.65 -9.60 16.73
C GLU A 201 -27.41 -8.27 16.67
N ASN A 202 -26.71 -7.16 16.86
CA ASN A 202 -27.29 -5.82 16.87
C ASN A 202 -27.01 -4.99 15.59
N GLU A 203 -26.37 -5.59 14.57
CA GLU A 203 -25.97 -4.95 13.30
C GLU A 203 -25.24 -3.59 13.48
N ASN A 204 -24.41 -3.48 14.50
CA ASN A 204 -23.74 -2.22 14.86
C ASN A 204 -22.28 -2.47 15.25
N GLY A 205 -21.38 -1.56 14.88
CA GLY A 205 -19.99 -1.56 15.39
C GLY A 205 -19.08 -2.69 14.88
N LEU A 206 -19.57 -3.66 14.08
CA LEU A 206 -18.82 -4.88 13.72
C LEU A 206 -17.38 -4.66 13.20
N LYS A 207 -17.13 -3.55 12.50
CA LYS A 207 -15.78 -3.24 11.99
C LYS A 207 -14.77 -3.00 13.13
N GLU A 208 -15.20 -2.34 14.20
CA GLU A 208 -14.39 -2.01 15.37
C GLU A 208 -14.08 -3.29 16.15
N GLU A 209 -15.10 -4.06 16.52
CA GLU A 209 -14.95 -5.31 17.27
C GLU A 209 -14.10 -6.37 16.53
N LEU A 210 -14.22 -6.46 15.19
CA LEU A 210 -13.34 -7.32 14.39
C LEU A 210 -11.88 -6.87 14.45
N GLY A 211 -11.63 -5.57 14.61
CA GLY A 211 -10.31 -4.99 14.81
C GLY A 211 -9.73 -5.39 16.16
N ASP A 212 -10.52 -5.30 17.23
CA ASP A 212 -10.07 -5.62 18.59
C ASP A 212 -9.83 -7.11 18.78
N LEU A 213 -10.69 -7.97 18.19
CA LEU A 213 -10.41 -9.39 18.11
C LEU A 213 -9.12 -9.69 17.31
N PHE A 214 -8.86 -8.95 16.23
CA PHE A 214 -7.64 -9.11 15.44
C PHE A 214 -6.39 -8.64 16.17
N LEU A 215 -6.49 -7.60 17.00
CA LEU A 215 -5.42 -7.15 17.90
C LEU A 215 -4.95 -8.29 18.80
N GLN A 216 -5.88 -9.10 19.32
CA GLN A 216 -5.50 -10.25 20.14
C GLN A 216 -4.69 -11.29 19.36
N VAL A 217 -5.02 -11.54 18.09
CA VAL A 217 -4.23 -12.44 17.21
C VAL A 217 -2.82 -11.89 16.98
N LEU A 218 -2.69 -10.58 16.76
CA LEU A 218 -1.40 -9.92 16.58
C LEU A 218 -0.53 -9.99 17.84
N MET A 219 -1.10 -9.65 19.00
CA MET A 219 -0.40 -9.71 20.28
C MET A 219 0.09 -11.12 20.59
N GLN A 220 -0.75 -12.13 20.37
CA GLN A 220 -0.36 -13.54 20.55
C GLN A 220 0.78 -13.93 19.59
N SER A 221 0.74 -13.42 18.35
CA SER A 221 1.78 -13.70 17.35
C SER A 221 3.11 -12.99 17.65
N GLU A 222 3.07 -11.81 18.25
CA GLU A 222 4.27 -11.05 18.65
C GLU A 222 4.90 -11.59 19.94
N ILE A 223 4.10 -12.15 20.84
CA ILE A 223 4.59 -12.79 22.08
C ILE A 223 5.25 -14.14 21.80
N ALA A 224 4.87 -14.82 20.71
CA ALA A 224 5.35 -16.15 20.39
C ALA A 224 6.86 -16.19 20.10
N GLU A 225 7.54 -17.21 20.60
CA GLU A 225 8.98 -17.40 20.37
C GLU A 225 9.28 -18.22 19.10
N ASP A 226 8.34 -19.08 18.68
CA ASP A 226 8.51 -20.09 17.64
C ASP A 226 7.74 -19.79 16.34
N PHE A 227 6.91 -18.74 16.33
CA PHE A 227 6.17 -18.31 15.13
C PHE A 227 5.88 -16.80 15.18
N ASN A 228 5.47 -16.24 14.05
CA ASN A 228 4.96 -14.87 13.94
C ASN A 228 3.63 -14.83 13.17
N ILE A 229 3.10 -13.62 12.93
CA ILE A 229 1.80 -13.44 12.27
C ILE A 229 1.77 -13.98 10.83
N LEU A 230 2.90 -14.00 10.12
CA LEU A 230 2.98 -14.56 8.78
C LEU A 230 2.84 -16.09 8.82
N ASP A 231 3.44 -16.76 9.80
CA ASP A 231 3.28 -18.20 10.00
C ASP A 231 1.82 -18.56 10.30
N VAL A 232 1.13 -17.76 11.13
CA VAL A 232 -0.32 -17.91 11.38
C VAL A 232 -1.12 -17.77 10.09
N CYS A 233 -0.79 -16.77 9.26
CA CYS A 233 -1.40 -16.59 7.95
C CYS A 233 -1.15 -17.79 7.03
N GLU A 234 0.07 -18.33 6.99
CA GLU A 234 0.42 -19.49 6.18
C GLU A 234 -0.34 -20.75 6.59
N VAL A 235 -0.44 -21.01 7.90
CA VAL A 235 -1.25 -22.10 8.45
C VAL A 235 -2.71 -21.95 8.03
N LEU A 236 -3.27 -20.74 8.12
CA LEU A 236 -4.65 -20.47 7.70
C LEU A 236 -4.83 -20.67 6.18
N ILE A 237 -3.93 -20.14 5.35
CA ILE A 237 -3.96 -20.30 3.89
C ILE A 237 -3.95 -21.78 3.51
N ASN A 238 -3.04 -22.56 4.08
CA ASN A 238 -2.92 -23.99 3.82
C ASN A 238 -4.17 -24.75 4.29
N LYS A 239 -4.69 -24.41 5.47
CA LYS A 239 -5.94 -24.97 6.00
C LYS A 239 -7.13 -24.68 5.08
N LEU A 240 -7.29 -23.44 4.61
CA LEU A 240 -8.37 -23.03 3.72
C LEU A 240 -8.27 -23.72 2.35
N LYS A 241 -7.09 -23.75 1.72
CA LYS A 241 -6.88 -24.46 0.45
C LYS A 241 -7.20 -25.96 0.57
N THR A 242 -6.72 -26.60 1.64
CA THR A 242 -6.98 -28.03 1.88
C THR A 242 -8.46 -28.31 2.08
N ARG A 243 -9.17 -27.42 2.78
CA ARG A 243 -10.59 -27.58 3.13
C ARG A 243 -11.57 -27.22 2.01
N HIS A 244 -11.11 -26.49 0.99
CA HIS A 244 -11.93 -26.12 -0.16
C HIS A 244 -11.36 -26.70 -1.47
N PRO A 245 -11.23 -28.03 -1.60
CA PRO A 245 -10.73 -28.64 -2.83
C PRO A 245 -11.70 -28.50 -4.00
N HIS A 246 -12.94 -28.07 -3.75
CA HIS A 246 -13.92 -27.72 -4.77
C HIS A 246 -13.73 -26.30 -5.33
N ILE A 247 -12.93 -25.46 -4.66
CA ILE A 247 -12.52 -24.13 -5.16
C ILE A 247 -11.08 -24.17 -5.68
N PHE A 248 -10.17 -24.79 -4.93
CA PHE A 248 -8.72 -24.76 -5.20
C PHE A 248 -8.14 -26.09 -5.73
N GLY A 249 -8.99 -27.08 -5.99
CA GLY A 249 -8.60 -28.40 -6.45
C GLY A 249 -9.53 -28.92 -7.55
N THR A 250 -9.71 -30.24 -7.60
CA THR A 250 -10.47 -30.93 -8.68
C THR A 250 -11.84 -31.44 -8.25
N ARG A 251 -12.24 -31.26 -6.98
CA ARG A 251 -13.56 -31.68 -6.50
C ARG A 251 -14.63 -30.72 -7.04
N THR A 252 -15.88 -31.15 -7.01
CA THR A 252 -17.02 -30.29 -7.32
C THR A 252 -17.99 -30.27 -6.14
N ALA A 253 -18.60 -29.12 -5.89
CA ALA A 253 -19.65 -28.93 -4.90
C ALA A 253 -20.62 -27.89 -5.46
N ASN A 254 -21.92 -28.22 -5.51
CA ASN A 254 -22.93 -27.35 -6.09
C ASN A 254 -23.88 -26.78 -5.03
N THR A 255 -23.90 -27.37 -3.84
CA THR A 255 -24.73 -26.96 -2.71
C THR A 255 -23.91 -26.77 -1.43
N PRO A 256 -24.39 -26.00 -0.45
CA PRO A 256 -23.75 -25.90 0.86
C PRO A 256 -23.59 -27.25 1.57
N GLU A 257 -24.51 -28.19 1.34
CA GLU A 257 -24.41 -29.53 1.93
C GLU A 257 -23.28 -30.35 1.32
N ASP A 258 -23.07 -30.26 -0.01
CA ASP A 258 -21.90 -30.87 -0.67
C ASP A 258 -20.58 -30.36 -0.05
N VAL A 259 -20.51 -29.05 0.21
CA VAL A 259 -19.35 -28.41 0.85
C VAL A 259 -19.15 -28.95 2.26
N ARG A 260 -20.23 -29.07 3.06
CA ARG A 260 -20.18 -29.59 4.43
C ARG A 260 -19.64 -31.02 4.48
N ILE A 261 -20.10 -31.88 3.57
CA ILE A 261 -19.63 -33.27 3.44
C ILE A 261 -18.13 -33.30 3.12
N ILE A 262 -17.68 -32.52 2.12
CA ILE A 262 -16.26 -32.42 1.77
C ILE A 262 -15.42 -31.95 2.97
N TRP A 263 -15.93 -30.98 3.73
CA TRP A 263 -15.25 -30.45 4.92
C TRP A 263 -15.04 -31.51 5.99
N GLU A 264 -16.08 -32.29 6.30
CA GLU A 264 -16.02 -33.39 7.26
C GLU A 264 -15.04 -34.49 6.80
N GLU A 265 -15.06 -34.88 5.52
CA GLU A 265 -14.11 -35.83 4.95
C GLU A 265 -12.66 -35.36 5.07
N VAL A 266 -12.39 -34.09 4.76
CA VAL A 266 -11.05 -33.51 4.84
C VAL A 266 -10.56 -33.42 6.29
N LYS A 267 -11.44 -33.10 7.25
CA LYS A 267 -11.08 -33.10 8.68
C LYS A 267 -10.66 -34.49 9.16
N ARG A 268 -11.41 -35.54 8.79
CA ARG A 268 -11.12 -36.93 9.21
C ARG A 268 -9.79 -37.46 8.71
N LYS A 269 -9.28 -37.00 7.57
CA LYS A 269 -7.98 -37.42 7.01
C LYS A 269 -6.76 -36.79 7.69
N LYS A 270 -6.95 -35.77 8.55
CA LYS A 270 -5.88 -35.09 9.29
C LYS A 270 -5.74 -35.55 10.75
N THR A 271 -6.55 -36.53 11.18
CA THR A 271 -6.48 -37.16 12.51
C THR A 271 -5.83 -38.52 12.37
#